data_AF-A0A2T9X429-F1
#
_entry.id   AF-A0A2T9X429-F1
#
_cell.length_a   1.000
_cell.length_b   1.000
_cell.length_c   1.000
_cell.angle_alpha   90.00
_cell.angle_beta   90.00
_cell.angle_gamma   90.00
#
_symmetry.space_group_name_H-M   'P 1'
#
loop_
_entity.id
_entity.type
_entity.pdbx_description
1 polymer ?
#
loop_
_entity_poly.entity_id
_entity_poly.type
_entity_poly.pdbx_seq_one_letter_code
_entity_poly.pdbx_strand_id
1 'polypeptide(L)'
;MKNPEEKGVLSKIHEELYTRSREEYNLPSKVAEDCYRDALSIYKGWYNNPRRGRFPRVYKPTVWLTPKASYNVDFEAMTVRIASVGELPILGYPRNLRTT
;
A
#
# COMPACT_ATOMS: atom_id res chain seq x y z
N MET A 1 -16.61 9.04 -14.10
CA MET A 1 -15.30 8.56 -13.60
C MET A 1 -14.34 8.48 -14.76
N LYS A 2 -13.11 8.99 -14.63
CA LYS A 2 -12.14 9.04 -15.73
C LYS A 2 -11.59 7.65 -16.02
N ASN A 3 -11.35 7.33 -17.29
CA ASN A 3 -10.77 6.04 -17.65
C ASN A 3 -9.34 5.93 -17.07
N PRO A 4 -9.01 4.91 -16.26
CA PRO A 4 -7.65 4.74 -15.74
C PRO A 4 -6.60 4.57 -16.83
N GLU A 5 -6.98 4.13 -18.04
CA GLU A 5 -6.06 3.97 -19.17
C GLU A 5 -5.93 5.25 -20.03
N GLU A 6 -6.61 6.34 -19.65
CA GLU A 6 -6.49 7.63 -20.32
C GLU A 6 -5.10 8.23 -20.06
N LYS A 7 -4.38 8.55 -21.14
CA LYS A 7 -3.01 9.05 -21.07
C LYS A 7 -2.92 10.32 -20.21
N GLY A 8 -2.06 10.29 -19.20
CA GLY A 8 -1.80 11.44 -18.31
C GLY A 8 -2.76 11.61 -17.14
N VAL A 9 -3.90 10.90 -17.10
CA VAL A 9 -4.83 10.95 -15.95
C VAL A 9 -4.19 10.33 -14.71
N LEU A 10 -3.56 9.16 -14.85
CA LEU A 10 -2.89 8.49 -13.72
C LEU A 10 -1.74 9.32 -13.15
N SER A 11 -0.95 9.97 -14.00
CA SER A 11 0.18 10.79 -13.54
C SER A 11 -0.28 11.95 -12.67
N LYS A 12 -1.36 12.66 -13.06
CA LYS A 12 -1.93 13.76 -12.27
C LYS A 12 -2.53 13.28 -10.95
N ILE A 13 -3.25 12.16 -10.97
CA ILE A 13 -3.83 11.57 -9.75
C ILE A 13 -2.72 11.11 -8.81
N HIS A 14 -1.67 10.47 -9.35
CA HIS A 14 -0.52 10.04 -8.59
C HIS A 14 0.19 11.22 -7.93
N GLU A 15 0.48 12.28 -8.69
CA GLU A 15 1.12 13.49 -8.17
C GLU A 15 0.29 14.14 -7.05
N GLU A 16 -1.01 14.38 -7.26
CA GLU A 16 -1.87 14.97 -6.24
C GLU A 16 -1.96 14.11 -4.98
N LEU A 17 -2.11 12.79 -5.14
CA LEU A 17 -2.24 11.85 -4.03
C LEU A 17 -0.91 11.68 -3.29
N TYR A 18 0.23 11.72 -3.99
CA TYR A 18 1.56 11.69 -3.41
C TYR A 18 1.84 12.96 -2.61
N THR A 19 1.57 14.14 -3.16
CA THR A 19 1.74 15.43 -2.47
C THR A 19 0.93 15.47 -1.20
N ARG A 20 -0.38 15.15 -1.23
CA ARG A 20 -1.19 15.08 -0.01
C ARG A 20 -0.67 14.08 1.00
N SER A 21 -0.28 12.87 0.55
CA SER A 21 0.25 11.83 1.44
C SER A 21 1.53 12.28 2.15
N ARG A 22 2.39 13.02 1.46
CA ARG A 22 3.66 13.53 2.00
C ARG A 22 3.47 14.75 2.90
N GLU A 23 2.62 15.68 2.51
CA GLU A 23 2.47 16.98 3.16
C GLU A 23 1.43 16.96 4.29
N GLU A 24 0.26 16.40 4.05
CA GLU A 24 -0.85 16.40 5.03
C GLU A 24 -0.69 15.27 6.05
N TYR A 25 -0.30 14.07 5.58
CA TYR A 25 -0.25 12.87 6.40
C TYR A 25 1.17 12.49 6.85
N ASN A 26 2.21 13.23 6.42
CA ASN A 26 3.61 12.98 6.73
C ASN A 26 4.05 11.52 6.49
N LEU A 27 3.43 10.83 5.53
CA LEU A 27 3.77 9.44 5.24
C LEU A 27 5.15 9.36 4.60
N PRO A 28 5.97 8.33 4.91
CA PRO A 28 7.19 8.07 4.16
C PRO A 28 6.89 7.88 2.67
N SER A 29 7.79 8.37 1.81
CA SER A 29 7.65 8.29 0.35
C SER A 29 7.23 6.90 -0.15
N LYS A 30 7.91 5.85 0.33
CA LYS A 30 7.62 4.48 -0.07
C LYS A 30 6.23 3.99 0.38
N VAL A 31 5.75 4.43 1.54
CA VAL A 31 4.41 4.08 2.03
C VAL A 31 3.34 4.80 1.22
N ALA A 32 3.56 6.07 0.84
CA ALA A 32 2.66 6.80 -0.04
C ALA A 32 2.53 6.13 -1.42
N GLU A 33 3.64 5.62 -1.98
CA GLU A 33 3.61 4.84 -3.22
C GLU A 33 2.80 3.54 -3.08
N ASP A 34 2.96 2.82 -1.97
CA ASP A 34 2.19 1.59 -1.71
C ASP A 34 0.69 1.87 -1.56
N CYS A 35 0.32 2.96 -0.86
CA CYS A 35 -1.06 3.43 -0.79
C CYS A 35 -1.65 3.68 -2.19
N TYR A 36 -0.89 4.36 -3.05
CA TYR A 36 -1.31 4.63 -4.43
C TYR A 36 -1.49 3.34 -5.24
N ARG A 37 -0.55 2.40 -5.12
CA ARG A 37 -0.59 1.11 -5.82
C ARG A 37 -1.85 0.31 -5.45
N ASP A 38 -2.21 0.27 -4.18
CA ASP A 38 -3.41 -0.40 -3.71
C ASP A 38 -4.68 0.30 -4.19
N ALA A 39 -4.75 1.62 -4.08
CA ALA A 39 -5.88 2.40 -4.58
C ALA A 39 -6.10 2.20 -6.09
N LEU A 40 -5.02 2.18 -6.87
CA LEU A 40 -5.07 1.95 -8.30
C LEU A 40 -5.56 0.55 -8.64
N SER A 41 -5.08 -0.48 -7.92
CA SER A 41 -5.51 -1.87 -8.11
C SER A 41 -7.01 -2.03 -7.87
N ILE A 42 -7.52 -1.47 -6.77
CA ILE A 42 -8.94 -1.47 -6.44
C ILE A 42 -9.75 -0.74 -7.51
N TYR A 43 -9.28 0.43 -7.95
CA TYR A 43 -9.97 1.24 -8.95
C TYR A 43 -10.05 0.52 -10.30
N LYS A 44 -8.93 -0.02 -10.80
CA LYS A 44 -8.90 -0.78 -12.06
C LYS A 44 -9.79 -2.01 -11.98
N GLY A 45 -9.74 -2.76 -10.88
CA GLY A 45 -10.59 -3.93 -10.67
C GLY A 45 -12.09 -3.60 -10.70
N TRP A 46 -12.50 -2.50 -10.07
CA TRP A 46 -13.88 -2.04 -10.13
C TRP A 46 -14.26 -1.50 -11.51
N TYR A 47 -13.39 -0.69 -12.14
CA TYR A 47 -13.68 -0.07 -13.43
C TYR A 47 -13.86 -1.10 -14.54
N ASN A 48 -13.01 -2.13 -14.57
CA ASN A 48 -13.01 -3.21 -15.55
C ASN A 48 -14.10 -4.27 -15.30
N ASN A 49 -14.80 -4.24 -14.17
CA ASN A 49 -15.87 -5.18 -13.89
C ASN A 49 -17.13 -4.82 -14.72
N PRO A 50 -17.63 -5.69 -15.61
CA PRO A 50 -18.84 -5.43 -16.39
C PRO A 50 -20.10 -5.31 -15.51
N ARG A 51 -20.08 -5.88 -14.30
CA ARG A 51 -21.13 -5.77 -13.28
C ARG A 51 -20.71 -4.84 -12.14
N ARG A 52 -20.02 -3.74 -12.46
CA ARG A 52 -19.58 -2.77 -11.46
C ARG A 52 -20.77 -2.19 -10.71
N GLY A 53 -20.81 -2.45 -9.40
CA GLY A 53 -21.80 -1.91 -8.47
C GLY A 53 -21.32 -0.60 -7.87
N ARG A 54 -21.62 -0.40 -6.58
CA ARG A 54 -21.20 0.78 -5.82
C ARG A 54 -19.69 1.01 -5.91
N PHE A 55 -19.30 2.28 -5.91
CA PHE A 55 -17.91 2.67 -5.92
C PHE A 55 -17.16 2.09 -4.69
N PRO A 56 -15.92 1.59 -4.84
CA PRO A 56 -15.15 1.06 -3.73
C PRO A 56 -14.95 2.12 -2.65
N ARG A 57 -15.16 1.73 -1.39
CA ARG A 57 -14.93 2.57 -0.22
C ARG A 57 -13.99 1.86 0.73
N VAL A 58 -13.03 2.61 1.27
CA VAL A 58 -12.11 2.11 2.29
C VAL A 58 -12.86 2.13 3.63
N TYR A 59 -13.16 0.94 4.17
CA TYR A 59 -13.80 0.82 5.48
C TYR A 59 -12.80 0.77 6.64
N LYS A 60 -11.57 0.32 6.37
CA LYS A 60 -10.47 0.27 7.34
C LYS A 60 -9.19 0.75 6.64
N PRO A 61 -8.40 1.64 7.26
CA PRO A 61 -7.15 2.11 6.69
C PRO A 61 -6.10 1.00 6.74
N THR A 62 -6.04 0.19 5.69
CA THR A 62 -5.09 -0.91 5.51
C THR A 62 -4.33 -0.72 4.20
N VAL A 63 -3.03 -1.00 4.22
CA VAL A 63 -2.13 -0.87 3.06
C VAL A 63 -1.26 -2.11 2.96
N TRP A 64 -1.04 -2.59 1.74
CA TRP A 64 -0.12 -3.65 1.42
C TRP A 64 1.28 -3.08 1.25
N LEU A 65 2.15 -3.42 2.20
CA LEU A 65 3.53 -2.97 2.20
C LEU A 65 4.38 -3.82 1.26
N THR A 66 5.32 -3.19 0.56
CA THR A 66 6.27 -3.88 -0.30
C THR A 66 7.43 -4.49 0.53
N PRO A 67 7.70 -5.81 0.44
CA PRO A 67 8.80 -6.45 1.15
C PRO A 67 10.17 -5.84 0.78
N LYS A 68 11.07 -5.71 1.76
CA LYS A 68 12.43 -5.15 1.61
C LYS A 68 12.50 -3.68 1.19
N ALA A 69 11.36 -3.01 1.00
CA ALA A 69 11.29 -1.58 0.68
C ALA A 69 10.50 -0.82 1.75
N SER A 70 9.29 -1.28 2.04
CA SER A 70 8.36 -0.62 2.96
C SER A 70 8.37 -1.26 4.34
N TYR A 71 8.74 -2.54 4.40
CA TYR A 71 9.04 -3.24 5.63
C TYR A 71 10.19 -4.24 5.46
N ASN A 72 10.87 -4.52 6.56
CA ASN A 72 11.85 -5.61 6.66
C ASN A 72 11.51 -6.50 7.87
N VAL A 73 11.77 -7.79 7.74
CA VAL A 73 11.51 -8.79 8.79
C VAL A 73 12.84 -9.37 9.24
N ASP A 74 13.07 -9.33 10.54
CA ASP A 74 14.18 -9.98 11.20
C ASP A 74 13.65 -11.14 12.03
N PHE A 75 13.91 -12.37 11.58
CA PHE A 75 13.47 -13.58 12.27
C PHE A 75 14.38 -13.98 13.44
N GLU A 76 15.62 -13.49 13.49
CA GLU A 76 16.52 -13.71 14.63
C GLU A 76 16.10 -12.85 15.81
N ALA A 77 15.88 -11.56 15.56
CA ALA A 77 15.35 -10.63 16.54
C ALA A 77 13.83 -10.77 16.77
N MET A 78 13.12 -11.52 15.92
CA MET A 78 11.66 -11.65 15.90
C MET A 78 10.96 -10.27 15.82
N THR A 79 11.44 -9.40 14.93
CA THR A 79 10.91 -8.05 14.74
C THR A 79 10.57 -7.75 13.29
N VAL A 80 9.69 -6.79 13.09
CA VAL A 80 9.38 -6.19 11.79
C VAL A 80 9.65 -4.70 11.88
N ARG A 81 10.51 -4.19 11.00
CA ARG A 81 10.74 -2.75 10.82
C ARG A 81 9.84 -2.24 9.69
N ILE A 82 8.93 -1.34 10.00
CA ILE A 82 8.03 -0.68 9.04
C ILE A 82 8.48 0.78 8.86
N ALA A 83 8.60 1.24 7.62
CA ALA A 83 9.13 2.57 7.32
C ALA A 83 8.38 3.73 8.02
N SER A 84 7.08 3.59 8.29
CA SER A 84 6.26 4.62 8.95
C SER A 84 6.09 4.46 10.45
N VAL A 85 6.34 3.27 11.00
CA VAL A 85 6.02 2.93 12.41
C VAL A 85 7.26 2.62 13.24
N GLY A 86 8.36 2.23 12.61
CA GLY A 86 9.55 1.76 13.30
C GLY A 86 9.51 0.25 13.51
N GLU A 87 10.16 -0.23 14.57
CA GLU A 87 10.27 -1.67 14.89
C GLU A 87 9.11 -2.15 15.77
N LEU A 88 8.55 -3.28 15.40
CA LEU A 88 7.46 -3.96 16.08
C LEU A 88 7.83 -5.42 16.34
N PRO A 89 7.51 -6.01 17.49
CA PRO A 89 7.75 -7.42 17.75
C PRO A 89 6.76 -8.32 17.00
N ILE A 90 7.24 -9.47 16.54
CA ILE A 90 6.40 -10.52 15.95
C ILE A 90 5.77 -11.33 17.07
N LEU A 91 4.45 -11.17 17.27
CA LEU A 91 3.72 -11.88 18.33
C LEU A 91 3.55 -13.37 18.07
N GLY A 92 3.60 -13.81 16.81
CA GLY A 92 3.41 -15.21 16.44
C GLY A 92 4.06 -15.54 15.10
N TYR A 93 5.07 -16.41 15.14
CA TYR A 93 5.70 -16.98 13.95
C TYR A 93 6.12 -18.43 14.23
N PRO A 94 5.82 -19.40 13.35
CA PRO A 94 6.21 -20.79 13.55
C PRO A 94 7.74 -20.93 13.48
N ARG A 95 8.37 -21.24 14.61
CA ARG A 95 9.83 -21.38 14.71
C ARG A 95 10.40 -22.59 13.97
N ASN A 96 9.54 -23.45 13.44
CA ASN A 96 9.90 -24.66 12.69
C ASN A 96 9.99 -24.43 11.17
N LEU A 97 9.67 -23.23 10.67
CA LEU A 97 9.89 -22.87 9.27
C LEU A 97 11.38 -22.58 9.05
N ARG A 98 12.11 -23.57 8.54
CA ARG A 98 13.50 -23.38 8.11
C ARG A 98 13.50 -22.61 6.81
N THR A 99 14.01 -21.38 6.83
CA THR A 99 14.40 -20.64 5.63
C THR A 99 15.53 -21.44 4.97
N THR A 100 15.25 -21.97 3.77
CA THR A 100 16.25 -22.68 2.94
C THR A 100 17.14 -21.67 2.25
#